data_AF-A0A6P0JRS1-F1
#
_entry.id   AF-A0A6P0JRS1-F1
#
_cell.length_a   1.000
_cell.length_b   1.000
_cell.length_c   1.000
_cell.angle_alpha   90.00
_cell.angle_beta   90.00
_cell.angle_gamma   90.00
#
_symmetry.space_group_name_H-M   'P 1'
#
loop_
_entity.id
_entity.type
_entity.pdbx_description
1 polymer ?
#
loop_
_entity_poly.entity_id
_entity_poly.type
_entity_poly.pdbx_seq_one_letter_code
_entity_poly.pdbx_strand_id
1 'polypeptide(L)' 'KIDTWEDRNTGVPRSKPVIRVYNLDLLGSKRDNDPSYSGGGYDESEF' A
#
# COMPACT_ATOMS: atom_id res chain seq x y z
N LYS A 1 -7.26 22.89 14.02
CA LYS A 1 -6.08 22.85 14.90
C LYS A 1 -5.25 21.65 14.50
N ILE A 2 -3.93 21.81 14.31
CA ILE A 2 -3.03 20.67 14.06
C ILE A 2 -2.59 20.17 15.44
N ASP A 3 -2.72 18.87 15.67
CA ASP A 3 -2.26 18.27 16.92
C ASP A 3 -0.75 18.10 16.87
N THR A 4 -0.08 18.70 17.85
CA THR A 4 1.37 18.66 18.05
C THR A 4 1.69 18.15 19.44
N TRP A 5 2.73 17.34 19.57
CA TRP A 5 3.22 16.83 20.85
C TRP A 5 4.74 16.69 20.83
N GLU A 6 5.34 16.58 22.00
CA GLU A 6 6.75 16.25 22.15
C GLU A 6 6.89 14.72 22.25
N ASP A 7 7.71 14.13 21.39
CA ASP A 7 7.98 12.70 21.44
C ASP A 7 8.68 12.32 22.75
N ARG A 8 8.10 11.41 23.54
CA ARG A 8 8.60 11.08 24.88
C ARG A 8 10.02 10.49 24.90
N ASN A 9 10.42 9.79 23.84
CA ASN A 9 11.71 9.12 23.79
C ASN A 9 12.81 10.03 23.27
N THR A 10 12.46 11.01 22.43
CA THR A 10 13.43 11.81 21.67
C THR A 10 13.38 13.31 21.98
N GLY A 11 12.33 13.80 22.63
CA GLY A 11 12.10 15.24 22.87
C GLY A 11 11.77 16.03 21.60
N VAL A 12 11.65 15.35 20.44
CA VAL A 12 11.45 16.01 19.15
C VAL A 12 9.98 16.41 19.01
N PRO A 13 9.67 17.65 18.60
CA PRO A 13 8.29 18.05 18.30
C PRO A 13 7.77 17.26 17.08
N ARG A 14 6.58 16.66 17.25
CA ARG A 14 5.86 15.91 16.23
C ARG A 14 4.51 16.55 15.95
N SER A 15 3.96 16.26 14.77
CA SER A 15 2.63 16.70 14.36
C SER A 15 1.87 15.57 13.67
N LYS A 16 0.56 15.48 13.87
CA LYS A 16 -0.32 14.48 13.22
C LYS A 16 -1.44 15.20 12.47
N PRO A 17 -1.21 15.63 11.22
CA PRO A 17 -2.26 16.21 10.42
C PRO A 17 -3.29 15.15 10.01
N VAL A 18 -4.58 15.47 10.15
CA VAL A 18 -5.68 14.66 9.61
C VAL A 18 -6.16 15.33 8.34
N ILE A 19 -5.97 14.67 7.20
CA ILE A 19 -6.42 15.16 5.89
C ILE A 19 -7.82 14.60 5.65
N ARG A 20 -8.80 15.50 5.47
CA ARG A 20 -10.16 15.13 5.05
C ARG A 20 -10.24 15.30 3.54
N VAL A 21 -10.64 14.24 2.86
CA VAL A 21 -10.74 14.20 1.40
C VAL A 21 -12.21 13.96 1.03
N TYR A 22 -12.71 14.70 0.04
CA TYR A 22 -14.06 14.51 -0.48
C TYR A 22 -14.10 13.42 -1.57
N ASN A 23 -13.14 13.44 -2.49
CA ASN A 23 -12.97 12.44 -3.55
C ASN A 23 -11.51 11.96 -3.60
N LEU A 24 -11.29 10.65 -3.62
CA LEU A 24 -9.99 10.01 -3.68
C LEU A 24 -9.93 9.11 -4.92
N ASP A 25 -9.09 9.48 -5.89
CA ASP A 25 -8.84 8.65 -7.08
C ASP A 25 -7.68 7.69 -6.80
N LEU A 26 -7.95 6.39 -6.91
CA LEU A 26 -6.93 5.36 -6.76
C LEU A 26 -6.30 5.03 -8.10
N LEU A 27 -5.01 5.32 -8.25
CA LEU A 27 -4.24 4.81 -9.38
C LEU A 27 -4.07 3.29 -9.21
N GLY A 28 -4.34 2.53 -10.28
CA GLY A 28 -4.21 1.07 -10.25
C GLY A 28 -2.82 0.61 -9.85
N SER A 29 -2.70 -0.59 -9.27
CA SER A 29 -1.40 -1.17 -8.97
C SER A 29 -0.65 -1.43 -10.27
N LYS A 30 0.66 -1.16 -10.25
CA LYS A 30 1.55 -1.63 -11.32
C LYS A 30 1.50 -3.16 -11.31
N ARG A 31 0.90 -3.76 -12.34
CA ARG A 31 1.09 -5.19 -12.60
C ARG A 31 2.49 -5.34 -13.18
N ASP A 32 3.37 -6.01 -12.45
CA ASP A 32 4.55 -6.58 -13.07
C ASP A 32 4.03 -7.71 -13.97
N ASN A 33 3.86 -7.37 -15.25
CA ASN A 33 3.41 -8.30 -16.28
C ASN A 33 4.58 -9.25 -16.53
N ASP A 34 4.69 -10.31 -15.73
CA ASP A 34 5.64 -11.39 -15.98
C ASP A 34 5.06 -12.28 -17.10
N PRO A 35 5.65 -12.28 -18.30
CA PRO A 35 5.22 -13.14 -19.40
C PRO A 35 5.42 -14.64 -19.12
N SER A 36 6.01 -15.03 -17.99
CA SER A 36 6.26 -16.42 -17.61
C SER A 36 5.01 -17.22 -17.17
N TYR A 37 3.88 -16.56 -16.85
CA TYR A 37 2.66 -17.26 -16.41
C TYR A 37 1.76 -17.73 -17.58
N SER A 38 2.37 -18.22 -18.65
CA SER A 38 1.71 -18.89 -19.79
C SER A 38 2.44 -20.21 -20.07
N GLY A 39 2.44 -21.13 -19.10
CA GLY A 39 3.16 -22.41 -19.25
C GLY A 39 2.85 -23.49 -18.22
N GLY A 40 1.82 -23.33 -17.38
CA GLY A 40 1.40 -24.35 -16.43
C GLY A 40 0.36 -25.28 -17.05
N GLY A 41 0.79 -26.22 -17.89
CA GLY A 41 -0.06 -27.32 -18.34
C GLY A 41 -0.52 -28.15 -17.14
N TYR A 42 -1.83 -28.21 -16.93
CA TYR A 42 -2.44 -29.17 -16.04
C TYR A 42 -2.17 -30.56 -16.59
N ASP A 43 -1.40 -31.38 -15.87
CA ASP A 43 -1.18 -32.79 -16.22
C ASP A 43 -2.42 -33.59 -15.79
N GLU A 44 -3.19 -34.05 -16.77
CA GLU A 44 -4.44 -34.79 -16.62
C GLU A 44 -4.22 -36.29 -16.31
N SER A 45 -2.97 -36.72 -16.08
CA SER A 45 -2.61 -38.13 -15.89
C SER A 45 -2.65 -38.65 -14.45
N GLU A 46 -3.00 -37.83 -13.45
CA GLU A 46 -3.04 -38.23 -12.03
C GLU A 46 -4.44 -38.56 -11.45
N PHE A 47 -5.39 -39.03 -12.28
CA PHE A 47 -6.64 -39.67 -11.80
C PHE A 47 -6.99 -40.95 -12.56
#